data_AF-A0A2V6ZGK6-F1
#
_entry.id   AF-A0A2V6ZGK6-F1
#
_cell.length_a   1.000
_cell.length_b   1.000
_cell.length_c   1.000
_cell.angle_alpha   90.00
_cell.angle_beta   90.00
_cell.angle_gamma   90.00
#
_symmetry.space_group_name_H-M   'P 1'
#
loop_
_entity.id
_entity.type
_entity.pdbx_description
1 polymer ?
#
loop_
_entity_poly.entity_id
_entity_poly.type
_entity_poly.pdbx_seq_one_letter_code
_entity_poly.pdbx_strand_id
1 'polypeptide(L)' 'MTARGIRAVREHLAKLPPSSSLTLEQRRGQYDRAERVFSTPADVAVEVVKAPDRQAEWLTPPGVRTDTVVLY' A
#
# COMPACT_ATOMS: atom_id res chain seq x y z
N MET A 1 22.94 8.69 9.44
CA MET A 1 21.80 9.29 8.73
C MET A 1 21.37 8.36 7.61
N THR A 2 20.20 7.74 7.69
CA THR A 2 19.66 6.94 6.59
C THR A 2 19.50 7.82 5.37
N ALA A 3 20.08 7.43 4.23
CA ALA A 3 19.92 8.14 2.98
C ALA A 3 18.43 8.15 2.62
N ARG A 4 17.78 9.31 2.73
CA ARG A 4 16.40 9.52 2.30
C ARG A 4 16.40 9.95 0.82
N GLY A 5 15.40 9.51 0.06
CA GLY A 5 15.18 9.94 -1.32
C GLY A 5 15.29 8.84 -2.38
N ILE A 6 14.97 9.19 -3.62
CA ILE A 6 14.75 8.25 -4.72
C ILE A 6 15.92 7.32 -5.01
N ARG A 7 17.17 7.78 -4.84
CA ARG A 7 18.38 6.96 -5.02
C ARG A 7 18.40 5.76 -4.06
N ALA A 8 18.17 6.01 -2.77
CA ALA A 8 18.17 4.96 -1.76
C ALA A 8 17.02 3.96 -1.97
N VAL A 9 15.86 4.43 -2.42
CA VAL A 9 14.73 3.56 -2.80
C VAL A 9 15.11 2.66 -3.97
N ARG A 10 15.70 3.21 -5.03
CA ARG A 10 16.13 2.42 -6.20
C ARG A 10 17.20 1.38 -5.83
N GLU A 11 18.18 1.75 -5.03
CA GLU A 11 19.21 0.83 -4.52
C GLU A 11 18.62 -0.29 -3.66
N HIS A 12 17.60 0.01 -2.85
CA HIS A 12 16.90 -1.01 -2.06
C HIS A 12 16.10 -1.96 -2.95
N LEU A 13 15.33 -1.43 -3.91
CA LEU A 13 14.53 -2.23 -4.84
C LEU A 13 15.39 -3.13 -5.73
N ALA A 14 16.60 -2.70 -6.09
CA ALA A 14 17.54 -3.51 -6.86
C ALA A 14 18.01 -4.81 -6.15
N LYS A 15 17.83 -4.90 -4.82
CA LYS A 15 18.15 -6.12 -4.04
C LYS A 15 17.05 -7.18 -4.14
N LEU A 16 15.85 -6.80 -4.56
CA LEU A 16 14.73 -7.72 -4.70
C LEU A 16 14.87 -8.50 -6.02
N PRO A 17 14.43 -9.77 -6.06
CA PRO A 17 14.39 -10.51 -7.31
C PRO A 17 13.51 -9.77 -8.33
N PRO A 18 13.87 -9.78 -9.62
CA PRO A 18 13.04 -9.20 -10.68
C PRO A 18 11.63 -9.77 -10.61
N SER A 19 10.60 -8.92 -10.75
CA SER A 19 9.22 -9.39 -10.71
C SER A 19 8.96 -10.48 -11.76
N SER A 20 9.58 -10.36 -12.95
CA SER A 20 9.50 -11.34 -14.03
C SER A 20 9.98 -12.73 -13.67
N SER A 21 10.87 -12.88 -12.68
CA SER A 21 11.38 -14.19 -12.24
C SER A 21 10.52 -14.85 -11.16
N LEU A 22 9.46 -14.21 -10.70
CA LEU A 22 8.59 -14.70 -9.62
C LEU A 22 7.28 -15.27 -10.17
N THR A 23 6.80 -16.33 -9.51
CA THR A 23 5.42 -16.83 -9.70
C THR A 23 4.41 -15.82 -9.15
N LEU A 24 3.14 -15.94 -9.56
CA LEU A 24 2.08 -15.07 -9.07
C LEU A 24 1.93 -15.10 -7.54
N GLU A 25 2.02 -16.28 -6.94
CA GLU A 25 1.93 -16.46 -5.49
C GLU A 25 3.11 -15.80 -4.76
N GLN A 26 4.32 -15.96 -5.29
CA GLN A 26 5.51 -15.32 -4.73
C GLN A 26 5.44 -13.79 -4.81
N ARG A 27 4.87 -13.25 -5.91
CA ARG A 27 4.62 -11.80 -6.02
C ARG A 27 3.62 -11.33 -4.99
N ARG A 28 2.49 -12.04 -4.80
CA ARG A 28 1.50 -11.70 -3.75
C ARG A 28 2.15 -11.68 -2.36
N GLY A 29 2.88 -12.73 -2.01
CA GLY A 29 3.59 -12.78 -0.73
C GLY A 29 4.72 -11.74 -0.58
N GLN A 30 5.25 -11.17 -1.66
CA GLN A 30 6.13 -10.00 -1.57
C GLN A 30 5.35 -8.72 -1.23
N TYR A 31 4.20 -8.49 -1.86
CA TYR A 31 3.36 -7.31 -1.58
C TYR A 31 2.81 -7.33 -0.15
N ASP A 32 2.34 -8.47 0.35
CA ASP A 32 1.85 -8.61 1.73
C ASP A 32 2.95 -8.27 2.76
N ARG A 33 4.21 -8.61 2.45
CA ARG A 33 5.35 -8.26 3.31
C ARG A 33 5.70 -6.78 3.23
N ALA A 34 5.56 -6.17 2.05
CA ALA A 34 5.80 -4.74 1.86
C ALA A 34 4.76 -3.90 2.61
N GLU A 35 3.49 -4.32 2.64
CA GLU A 35 2.42 -3.64 3.37
C GLU A 35 2.75 -3.48 4.87
N ARG A 36 3.39 -4.48 5.48
CA ARG A 36 3.86 -4.39 6.88
C ARG A 36 4.90 -3.30 7.13
N VAL A 37 5.63 -2.90 6.10
CA VAL A 37 6.64 -1.83 6.18
C VAL A 37 6.03 -0.46 5.90
N PHE A 38 4.96 -0.42 5.09
CA PHE A 38 4.23 0.79 4.71
C PHE A 38 2.80 0.75 5.25
N SER A 39 2.68 0.73 6.58
CA SER A 39 1.39 0.72 7.25
C SER A 39 0.62 2.02 7.03
N THR A 40 -0.71 1.91 6.94
CA THR A 40 -1.62 3.06 6.98
C THR A 40 -1.34 3.91 8.23
N PRO A 41 -1.20 5.24 8.10
CA PRO A 41 -1.02 6.13 9.24
C PRO A 41 -2.13 5.98 10.28
N ALA A 42 -1.79 6.07 11.56
CA ALA A 42 -2.72 5.80 12.67
C ALA A 42 -3.88 6.81 12.78
N ASP A 43 -3.76 7.98 12.16
CA ASP A 43 -4.79 9.02 12.13
C ASP A 43 -5.77 8.87 10.96
N VAL A 44 -5.56 7.90 10.07
CA VAL A 44 -6.50 7.57 9.01
C VAL A 44 -7.51 6.55 9.54
N ALA A 45 -8.79 6.92 9.55
CA ALA A 45 -9.86 5.98 9.87
C ALA A 45 -10.07 5.01 8.71
N VAL A 46 -10.09 3.71 9.02
CA VAL A 46 -10.32 2.63 8.04
C VAL A 46 -11.62 1.93 8.40
N GLU A 47 -12.58 1.91 7.48
CA GLU A 47 -13.86 1.22 7.64
C GLU A 47 -14.05 0.17 6.54
N VAL A 48 -14.26 -1.08 6.93
CA VAL A 48 -14.58 -2.16 5.98
C VAL A 48 -16.03 -2.04 5.53
N VAL A 49 -16.23 -1.92 4.22
CA VAL A 49 -17.52 -1.77 3.59
C VAL A 49 -17.95 -3.07 2.94
N LYS A 50 -19.19 -3.48 3.22
CA LYS A 50 -19.83 -4.57 2.48
C LYS A 50 -20.40 -3.99 1.18
N ALA A 51 -19.61 -4.03 0.11
CA ALA A 51 -20.12 -3.81 -1.23
C ALA A 51 -20.68 -5.13 -1.81
N PRO A 52 -21.67 -5.08 -2.72
CA PRO A 52 -22.37 -6.27 -3.22
C PRO A 52 -21.45 -7.30 -3.86
N ASP A 53 -20.45 -6.85 -4.62
CA ASP A 53 -19.63 -7.73 -5.47
C ASP A 53 -18.23 -8.00 -4.91
N ARG A 54 -17.68 -7.06 -4.13
CA ARG A 54 -16.31 -7.11 -3.60
C ARG A 54 -16.26 -6.41 -2.25
N GLN A 55 -15.42 -6.92 -1.35
CA GLN A 55 -15.06 -6.19 -0.14
C GLN A 55 -14.30 -4.92 -0.51
N ALA A 56 -14.56 -3.84 0.22
CA ALA A 56 -13.91 -2.56 0.03
C ALA A 56 -13.62 -1.92 1.39
N GLU A 57 -12.81 -0.86 1.39
CA GLU A 57 -12.51 -0.08 2.58
C GLU A 57 -12.66 1.42 2.27
N TRP A 58 -13.28 2.16 3.19
CA TRP A 58 -13.19 3.61 3.21
C TRP A 58 -11.95 4.01 4.01
N LEU A 59 -11.08 4.79 3.38
CA LEU A 59 -9.94 5.43 4.03
C LEU A 59 -10.27 6.92 4.23
N THR A 60 -10.33 7.36 5.49
CA THR A 60 -10.72 8.72 5.85
C THR A 60 -9.60 9.39 6.66
N PRO A 61 -8.66 10.09 5.98
CA PRO A 61 -7.66 10.94 6.65
C PRO A 61 -8.30 12.10 7.43
N PRO A 62 -7.55 12.76 8.33
CA PRO A 62 -8.04 13.96 9.00
C PRO A 62 -8.25 15.12 8.01
N GLY A 63 -9.27 15.94 8.25
CA GLY A 63 -9.51 17.17 7.48
C GLY A 63 -10.10 16.97 6.07
N VAL A 64 -10.63 15.78 5.77
CA VAL A 64 -11.29 15.53 4.48
C VAL A 64 -12.60 16.29 4.33
N ARG A 65 -12.97 16.59 3.08
CA ARG A 65 -14.31 17.11 2.74
C ARG A 65 -15.31 15.96 2.69
N THR A 66 -16.56 16.23 3.04
CA THR A 66 -17.64 15.23 3.10
C THR A 66 -18.43 15.09 1.79
N ASP A 67 -18.13 15.91 0.78
CA ASP A 67 -18.87 16.01 -0.48
C ASP A 67 -18.12 15.40 -1.68
N THR A 68 -16.92 14.86 -1.44
CA THR A 68 -16.03 14.36 -2.49
C THR A 68 -15.51 12.99 -2.10
N VAL A 69 -15.49 12.07 -3.06
CA VAL A 69 -14.94 10.72 -2.89
C VAL A 69 -13.96 10.41 -4.03
N VAL A 70 -12.98 9.55 -3.74
CA VAL A 70 -12.04 9.01 -4.74
C VAL A 70 -12.20 7.50 -4.76
N LEU A 71 -12.44 6.95 -5.96
CA LEU A 71 -12.38 5.51 -6.20
C LEU A 71 -10.95 5.17 -6.65
N TYR A 72 -10.28 4.30 -5.89
CA TYR A 72 -8.91 3.85 -6.12
C TYR A 72 -8.87 2.33 -6.25
#